data_AF-A0AAP7BVZ5-F1
#
_entry.id   AF-A0AAP7BVZ5-F1
#
_cell.length_a   1.000
_cell.length_b   1.000
_cell.length_c   1.000
_cell.angle_alpha   90.00
_cell.angle_beta   90.00
_cell.angle_gamma   90.00
#
_symmetry.space_group_name_H-M   'P 1'
#
loop_
_entity.id
_entity.type
_entity.pdbx_description
1 polymer ?
#
loop_
_entity_poly.entity_id
_entity_poly.type
_entity_poly.pdbx_seq_one_letter_code
_entity_poly.pdbx_strand_id
1 'polypeptide(L)' 'MLTPIGEVVLGTISIATTLFLTVFFLEKYLEERNSKKRTKYLILSIANILSLLFVSNVI' A
#
# COMPACT_ATOMS: atom_id res chain seq x y z
N MET A 1 3.77 18.57 15.11
CA MET A 1 4.03 17.24 15.68
C MET A 1 2.70 16.65 16.09
N LEU A 2 2.39 15.44 15.62
CA LEU A 2 1.22 14.72 16.10
C LEU A 2 1.46 14.34 17.57
N THR A 3 0.39 14.20 18.34
CA THR A 3 0.51 13.59 19.67
C THR A 3 0.92 12.13 19.50
N PRO A 4 1.63 11.52 20.46
CA PRO A 4 2.07 10.12 20.35
C PRO A 4 0.92 9.15 20.03
N ILE A 5 -0.27 9.45 20.55
CA ILE A 5 -1.51 8.70 20.25
C ILE A 5 -1.95 8.90 18.80
N GLY A 6 -1.85 10.12 18.28
CA GLY A 6 -2.18 10.44 16.88
C GLY A 6 -1.26 9.74 15.88
N GLU A 7 0.03 9.59 16.20
CA GLU A 7 0.98 8.84 15.35
C GLU A 7 0.64 7.35 15.28
N VAL A 8 0.32 6.71 16.42
CA VAL A 8 -0.08 5.30 16.46
C VAL A 8 -1.37 5.05 15.67
N VAL A 9 -2.37 5.92 15.82
CA VAL A 9 -3.65 5.79 15.10
C VAL A 9 -3.46 5.97 13.59
N LEU A 10 -2.76 7.02 13.16
CA LEU A 10 -2.46 7.24 11.74
C LEU A 10 -1.59 6.14 11.14
N GLY A 11 -0.64 5.64 11.92
CA GLY A 11 0.21 4.53 11.54
C GLY A 11 -0.59 3.25 11.29
N THR A 12 -1.49 2.91 12.22
CA THR A 12 -2.37 1.74 12.11
C THR A 12 -3.29 1.84 10.89
N ILE A 13 -3.92 2.99 10.67
CA ILE A 13 -4.79 3.22 9.51
C ILE A 13 -3.97 3.12 8.21
N SER A 14 -2.77 3.68 8.19
CA SER A 14 -1.88 3.64 7.02
C SER A 14 -1.44 2.21 6.70
N ILE A 15 -1.07 1.41 7.71
CA ILE A 15 -0.71 -0.01 7.55
C ILE A 15 -1.90 -0.80 6.98
N ALA A 16 -3.07 -0.68 7.60
CA ALA A 16 -4.26 -1.40 7.15
C ALA A 16 -4.63 -1.05 5.71
N THR A 17 -4.57 0.24 5.37
CA THR A 17 -4.89 0.75 4.04
C THR A 17 -3.86 0.26 3.01
N THR A 18 -2.56 0.40 3.27
CA THR A 18 -1.51 -0.05 2.34
C THR A 18 -1.52 -1.55 2.12
N LEU A 19 -1.80 -2.36 3.15
CA LEU A 19 -2.01 -3.80 3.00
C LEU A 19 -3.20 -4.12 2.08
N PHE A 20 -4.34 -3.46 2.32
CA PHE A 20 -5.54 -3.66 1.50
C PHE A 20 -5.27 -3.30 0.03
N LEU A 21 -4.70 -2.12 -0.25
CA LEU A 21 -4.39 -1.70 -1.61
C LEU A 21 -3.35 -2.60 -2.28
N THR A 22 -2.37 -3.12 -1.54
CA THR A 22 -1.36 -4.05 -2.06
C THR A 22 -2.01 -5.31 -2.60
N VAL A 23 -2.90 -5.93 -1.82
CA VAL A 23 -3.65 -7.13 -2.23
C VAL A 23 -4.57 -6.83 -3.40
N PHE A 24 -5.33 -5.73 -3.32
CA PHE A 24 -6.26 -5.32 -4.37
C PHE A 24 -5.58 -5.13 -5.74
N PHE A 25 -4.44 -4.44 -5.78
CA PHE A 25 -3.71 -4.24 -7.03
C PHE A 25 -3.04 -5.51 -7.52
N LEU A 26 -2.63 -6.41 -6.62
CA LEU A 26 -2.06 -7.70 -7.00
C LEU A 26 -3.12 -8.60 -7.64
N GLU A 27 -4.33 -8.66 -7.09
CA GLU A 27 -5.46 -9.37 -7.71
C GLU A 27 -5.79 -8.78 -9.09
N LYS A 28 -5.88 -7.45 -9.20
CA LYS A 28 -6.10 -6.77 -10.49
C LYS A 28 -4.99 -7.05 -11.50
N TYR A 29 -3.74 -7.18 -11.05
CA TYR A 29 -2.63 -7.59 -11.90
C TYR A 29 -2.82 -9.01 -12.46
N LEU A 30 -3.29 -9.95 -11.63
CA LEU A 30 -3.51 -11.35 -12.05
C LEU A 30 -4.70 -11.50 -13.00
N GLU A 31 -5.76 -10.72 -12.81
CA GLU A 31 -6.96 -10.75 -13.67
C GLU A 31 -6.77 -10.03 -15.02
N GLU A 32 -5.94 -8.99 -15.06
CA GLU A 32 -5.84 -8.10 -16.21
C GLU A 32 -5.08 -8.74 -17.38
N ARG A 33 -5.79 -8.95 -18.50
CA ARG A 33 -5.24 -9.52 -19.73
C ARG A 33 -4.45 -8.51 -20.55
N ASN A 34 -4.72 -7.21 -20.39
CA ASN A 34 -4.00 -6.17 -21.10
C ASN A 34 -2.65 -5.87 -20.44
N SER A 35 -1.56 -6.25 -21.11
CA SER A 35 -0.19 -6.08 -20.62
C SER A 35 0.13 -4.67 -20.13
N LYS A 36 -0.35 -3.60 -20.79
CA LYS A 36 -0.09 -2.21 -20.35
C LYS A 36 -0.79 -1.88 -19.03
N LYS A 37 -2.04 -2.30 -18.86
CA LYS A 37 -2.80 -2.07 -17.62
C LYS A 37 -2.27 -2.94 -16.49
N ARG A 38 -1.93 -4.19 -16.81
CA ARG A 38 -1.30 -5.13 -15.89
C ARG A 38 -0.03 -4.56 -15.28
N THR A 39 0.91 -4.04 -16.09
CA THR A 39 2.14 -3.43 -15.56
C THR A 39 1.86 -2.22 -14.66
N LYS A 40 0.81 -1.43 -14.93
CA LYS A 40 0.41 -0.33 -14.01
C LYS A 40 -0.03 -0.86 -12.66
N TYR A 41 -0.85 -1.92 -12.61
CA TYR A 41 -1.27 -2.54 -11.35
C TYR A 41 -0.09 -3.11 -10.57
N LEU A 42 0.90 -3.70 -11.25
CA LEU A 42 2.13 -4.17 -10.62
C LEU A 42 2.92 -3.02 -9.97
N ILE A 43 3.10 -1.91 -10.69
CA ILE A 43 3.80 -0.72 -10.18
C ILE A 43 3.05 -0.14 -8.97
N LEU A 44 1.71 -0.08 -9.01
CA LEU A 44 0.92 0.39 -7.86
C LEU A 44 1.01 -0.54 -6.64
N SER A 45 1.10 -1.85 -6.85
CA SER A 45 1.31 -2.82 -5.76
C SER A 45 2.70 -2.66 -5.14
N ILE A 46 3.76 -2.56 -5.97
CA ILE A 46 5.13 -2.32 -5.51
C ILE A 46 5.23 -0.98 -4.76
N ALA A 47 4.64 0.09 -5.28
CA ALA A 47 4.62 1.40 -4.62
C ALA A 47 3.93 1.35 -3.25
N ASN A 48 2.84 0.59 -3.11
CA ASN A 48 2.19 0.40 -1.80
C ASN A 48 3.06 -0.39 -0.83
N ILE A 49 3.81 -1.40 -1.30
CA ILE A 49 4.77 -2.13 -0.47
C ILE A 49 5.89 -1.19 0.02
N LEU A 50 6.43 -0.33 -0.85
CA LEU A 50 7.38 0.71 -0.42
C LEU A 50 6.77 1.68 0.60
N SER A 51 5.52 2.09 0.40
CA SER A 51 4.80 2.94 1.35
C SER A 51 4.64 2.25 2.71
N LEU A 52 4.33 0.95 2.72
CA LEU A 52 4.19 0.16 3.95
C LEU A 52 5.52 0.06 4.72
N LEU A 53 6.63 -0.13 4.01
CA LEU A 53 7.97 -0.11 4.60
C LEU A 53 8.30 1.25 5.23
N PHE A 54 7.92 2.33 4.57
CA PHE A 54 8.13 3.68 5.09
C PHE A 54 7.31 3.93 6.36
N VAL A 55 6.02 3.59 6.32
CA VAL A 55 5.12 3.75 7.46
C VAL A 55 5.58 2.90 8.64
N SER A 56 5.98 1.65 8.40
CA SER A 56 6.46 0.75 9.47
C SER A 56 7.80 1.17 10.07
N ASN A 57 8.59 1.99 9.37
CA ASN A 57 9.87 2.50 9.86
C ASN A 57 9.75 3.87 10.55
N VAL A 58 8.59 4.53 10.41
CA VAL A 58 8.30 5.85 10.99
C VAL A 58 7.50 5.74 12.29
N ILE A 59 6.68 4.69 12.44
CA ILE A 59 5.96 4.35 13.68
C ILE A 59 6.93 3.67 14.66
#